data_AF-A0AA90P7F8-F1
#
_entry.id   AF-A0AA90P7F8-F1
#
_cell.length_a   1.000
_cell.length_b   1.000
_cell.length_c   1.000
_cell.angle_alpha   90.00
_cell.angle_beta   90.00
_cell.angle_gamma   90.00
#
_symmetry.space_group_name_H-M   'P 1'
#
loop_
_entity.id
_entity.type
_entity.pdbx_description
1 polymer ?
#
loop_
_entity_poly.entity_id
_entity_poly.type
_entity_poly.pdbx_seq_one_letter_code
_entity_poly.pdbx_strand_id
1 'polypeptide(L)' 'MMELGTLGAFALVSLGMVCSPGPNMIYLISRTISQGKRDGIISLLGVITGFLIYIIAT' A
#
# COMPACT_ATOMS: atom_id res chain seq x y z
N MET A 1 -4.58 -25.79 -17.43
CA MET A 1 -5.10 -24.43 -17.73
C MET A 1 -5.81 -23.94 -16.49
N MET A 2 -5.55 -22.69 -16.06
CA MET A 2 -6.28 -22.10 -14.95
C MET A 2 -7.76 -21.99 -15.33
N GLU A 3 -8.64 -22.53 -14.50
CA GLU A 3 -10.08 -22.57 -14.73
C GLU A 3 -10.64 -21.14 -14.59
N LEU A 4 -11.55 -20.71 -15.48
CA LEU A 4 -12.06 -19.32 -15.51
C LEU A 4 -12.69 -18.90 -14.17
N GLY A 5 -13.29 -19.84 -13.43
CA GLY A 5 -13.81 -19.59 -12.10
C GLY A 5 -12.71 -19.24 -11.08
N THR A 6 -11.53 -19.84 -11.21
CA THR A 6 -10.38 -19.53 -10.33
C THR A 6 -9.84 -18.13 -10.60
N LEU A 7 -9.79 -17.71 -11.87
CA LEU A 7 -9.38 -16.35 -12.25
C LEU A 7 -10.39 -15.30 -11.76
N GLY A 8 -11.69 -15.57 -11.87
CA GLY A 8 -12.74 -14.68 -11.36
C GLY A 8 -12.68 -14.50 -9.84
N ALA A 9 -12.51 -15.60 -9.09
CA ALA A 9 -12.35 -15.55 -7.64
C ALA A 9 -11.07 -14.80 -7.22
N PHE A 10 -9.95 -15.03 -7.91
CA PHE A 10 -8.70 -14.31 -7.67
C PHE A 10 -8.84 -12.80 -7.94
N ALA A 11 -9.51 -12.40 -9.02
CA ALA A 11 -9.76 -11.00 -9.33
C ALA A 11 -10.60 -10.31 -8.23
N LEU A 12 -11.63 -10.98 -7.73
CA LEU A 12 -12.46 -10.45 -6.63
C LEU A 12 -11.67 -10.26 -5.33
N VAL A 13 -10.87 -11.26 -4.94
CA VAL A 13 -10.07 -11.19 -3.70
C VAL A 13 -8.98 -10.13 -3.81
N SER A 14 -8.27 -10.08 -4.95
CA SER A 14 -7.24 -9.06 -5.19
C SER A 14 -7.82 -7.65 -5.23
N LEU A 15 -9.01 -7.45 -5.81
CA LEU A 15 -9.73 -6.17 -5.72
C LEU A 15 -10.07 -5.80 -4.28
N GLY A 16 -10.56 -6.75 -3.48
CA GLY A 16 -10.84 -6.52 -2.05
C GLY A 16 -9.59 -6.11 -1.25
N MET A 17 -8.45 -6.75 -1.53
CA MET A 17 -7.17 -6.41 -0.93
C MET A 17 -6.68 -5.02 -1.35
N VAL A 18 -6.78 -4.67 -2.64
CA VAL A 18 -6.30 -3.37 -3.13
C VAL A 18 -7.16 -2.22 -2.63
N CYS A 19 -8.47 -2.44 -2.49
CA CYS A 19 -9.42 -1.44 -1.98
C CYS A 19 -9.34 -1.25 -0.47
N SER A 20 -8.62 -2.11 0.24
CA SER A 20 -8.37 -1.99 1.69
C SER A 20 -6.97 -1.42 1.89
N PRO A 21 -6.75 -0.10 1.70
CA PRO A 21 -5.44 0.49 1.91
C PRO A 21 -5.01 0.24 3.37
N GLY A 22 -3.80 -0.27 3.56
CA GLY A 22 -3.27 -0.48 4.90
C GLY A 22 -3.09 0.84 5.67
N PRO A 23 -2.88 0.78 6.99
CA PRO A 23 -2.72 1.98 7.84
C PRO A 23 -1.61 2.92 7.36
N ASN A 24 -0.54 2.35 6.79
CA ASN A 24 0.56 3.09 6.16
C ASN A 24 0.10 3.91 4.93
N MET A 25 -0.67 3.31 4.03
CA MET A 25 -1.18 4.00 2.84
C MET A 25 -2.22 5.07 3.21
N ILE A 26 -3.10 4.80 4.17
CA ILE A 26 -4.08 5.78 4.66
C ILE A 26 -3.36 7.02 5.21
N TYR A 27 -2.32 6.83 6.01
CA TYR A 27 -1.50 7.92 6.55
C TYR A 27 -0.86 8.77 5.43
N LEU A 28 -0.27 8.10 4.44
CA LEU A 28 0.40 8.76 3.33
C LEU A 28 -0.60 9.53 2.45
N ILE A 29 -1.77 8.95 2.18
CA ILE A 29 -2.86 9.58 1.44
C ILE A 29 -3.37 10.81 2.19
N SER A 30 -3.69 10.71 3.49
CA SER A 30 -4.14 11.85 4.29
C SER A 30 -3.13 12.99 4.30
N ARG A 31 -1.84 12.69 4.49
CA ARG A 31 -0.78 13.71 4.52
C ARG A 31 -0.57 14.35 3.13
N THR A 32 -0.64 13.56 2.06
CA THR A 32 -0.51 14.07 0.68
C THR A 32 -1.69 14.96 0.28
N ILE A 33 -2.91 14.62 0.72
CA ILE A 33 -4.12 15.41 0.46
C ILE A 33 -4.10 16.72 1.26
N SER A 34 -3.74 16.68 2.54
CA SER A 34 -3.78 17.89 3.39
C SER A 34 -2.63 18.86 3.14
N GLN A 35 -1.43 18.40 2.75
CA GLN A 35 -0.24 19.27 2.66
C GLN A 35 0.40 19.33 1.26
N GLY A 36 -0.06 18.50 0.33
CA GLY A 36 0.34 18.51 -1.08
C GLY A 36 1.38 17.42 -1.43
N LYS A 37 1.70 17.32 -2.73
CA LYS A 37 2.51 16.24 -3.30
C LYS A 37 3.94 16.14 -2.72
N ARG A 38 4.50 17.26 -2.24
CA ARG A 38 5.85 17.28 -1.65
C ARG A 38 5.89 16.56 -0.30
N ASP A 39 4.91 16.79 0.56
CA ASP A 39 4.85 16.15 1.88
C ASP A 39 4.48 14.66 1.79
N GLY A 40 3.76 14.28 0.72
CA GLY A 40 3.55 12.88 0.37
C GLY A 40 4.86 12.13 0.08
N ILE A 41 5.77 12.74 -0.68
CA ILE A 41 7.07 12.13 -1.01
C ILE A 41 7.95 12.00 0.24
N ILE A 42 7.96 13.01 1.11
CA ILE A 42 8.71 12.96 2.38
C ILE A 42 8.18 11.84 3.29
N SER A 43 6.86 11.69 3.37
CA SER A 43 6.22 10.60 4.11
C SER A 43 6.60 9.22 3.55
N LEU A 44 6.62 9.07 2.22
CA LEU A 44 7.04 7.85 1.52
C LEU A 44 8.49 7.47 1.87
N LEU A 45 9.40 8.44 1.86
CA LEU A 45 10.80 8.20 2.22
C LEU A 45 10.95 7.75 3.68
N GLY A 46 10.22 8.36 4.61
CA GLY A 46 10.24 7.96 6.01
C GLY A 46 9.75 6.52 6.21
N VAL A 47 8.66 6.15 5.53
CA VAL A 47 8.10 4.80 5.54
C VAL A 47 9.08 3.77 4.98
N ILE A 48 9.66 4.03 3.81
CA ILE A 48 10.65 3.13 3.17
C ILE A 48 11.86 2.93 4.08
N THR A 49 12.35 4.00 4.70
CA THR A 49 13.49 3.94 5.61
C THR A 49 13.17 3.09 6.84
N GLY A 50 12.00 3.30 7.47
CA GLY A 50 11.55 2.48 8.60
C GLY A 50 11.36 1.01 8.22
N PHE A 51 10.84 0.75 7.01
CA PHE A 51 10.66 -0.60 6.48
C PHE A 51 12.00 -1.31 6.26
N LEU A 52 12.98 -0.61 5.69
CA LEU A 52 14.35 -1.14 5.51
C LEU A 52 14.99 -1.50 6.85
N ILE A 53 14.87 -0.64 7.85
CA ILE A 53 15.40 -0.92 9.19
C ILE A 53 14.71 -2.15 9.79
N TYR A 54 13.38 -2.24 9.69
CA TYR A 54 12.64 -3.40 10.20
C TYR A 54 13.08 -4.70 9.54
N ILE A 55 13.25 -4.72 8.21
CA ILE A 55 13.72 -5.88 7.45
C ILE A 55 15.16 -6.27 7.81
N ILE A 56 16.02 -5.30 8.12
CA ILE A 56 17.41 -5.59 8.51
C ILE A 56 17.48 -6.05 9.98
N ALA A 57 16.59 -5.54 10.82
CA ALA A 57 16.53 -5.86 12.24
C ALA A 57 15.80 -7.18 12.55
N THR A 58 14.96 -7.67 11.63
CA THR A 58 14.24 -8.96 11.68
C THR A 58 14.96 -9.99 10.83
#